data_AF-A0A1I5TBZ4-F1
#
_entry.id   AF-A0A1I5TBZ4-F1
#
_cell.length_a   1.000
_cell.length_b   1.000
_cell.length_c   1.000
_cell.angle_alpha   90.00
_cell.angle_beta   90.00
_cell.angle_gamma   90.00
#
_symmetry.space_group_name_H-M   'P 1'
#
loop_
_entity.id
_entity.type
_entity.pdbx_description
1 polymer ?
#
loop_
_entity_poly.entity_id
_entity_poly.type
_entity_poly.pdbx_seq_one_letter_code
_entity_poly.pdbx_strand_id
1 'polypeptide(L)'
;MSSEASSEDAARKEVFDRDKVCYEQNFQQFRAMNQIMWQVPLLAITITGGLWYAALNVTSVLDFKRPIFLLAFVLDAALIAVLWRVRHVMSAYMVQIERFNPGSFVKASGRGLFNWPYTVVTAFSVALAIAAIGSLIGFLNINWLRV
;
A
#
# COMPACT_ATOMS: atom_id res chain seq x y z
N MET A 1 49.43 -3.02 -23.31
CA MET A 1 49.76 -3.53 -21.96
C MET A 1 49.49 -2.53 -20.82
N SER A 2 50.20 -1.41 -20.64
CA SER A 2 49.89 -0.45 -19.54
C SER A 2 48.57 0.33 -19.74
N SER A 3 48.24 0.67 -21.00
CA SER A 3 47.00 1.38 -21.35
C SER A 3 45.73 0.52 -21.24
N GLU A 4 45.82 -0.79 -21.47
CA GLU A 4 44.68 -1.72 -21.40
C GLU A 4 44.28 -2.01 -19.95
N ALA A 5 45.26 -2.21 -19.05
CA ALA A 5 44.99 -2.44 -17.63
C ALA A 5 44.24 -1.26 -16.97
N SER A 6 44.61 -0.03 -17.35
CA SER A 6 43.91 1.19 -16.89
C SER A 6 42.45 1.25 -17.35
N SER A 7 42.16 0.77 -18.57
CA SER A 7 40.80 0.76 -19.11
C SER A 7 39.90 -0.31 -18.46
N GLU A 8 40.46 -1.47 -18.10
CA GLU A 8 39.73 -2.53 -17.39
C GLU A 8 39.38 -2.14 -15.95
N ASP A 9 40.30 -1.46 -15.26
CA ASP A 9 40.07 -0.95 -13.90
C ASP A 9 39.00 0.17 -13.89
N ALA A 10 39.02 1.04 -14.90
CA ALA A 10 38.00 2.06 -15.08
C ALA A 10 36.61 1.45 -15.33
N ALA A 11 36.53 0.44 -16.20
CA ALA A 11 35.28 -0.27 -16.48
C ALA A 11 34.75 -1.01 -15.22
N ARG A 12 35.64 -1.63 -14.45
CA ARG A 12 35.27 -2.30 -13.18
C ARG A 12 34.72 -1.31 -12.15
N LYS A 13 35.34 -0.14 -12.05
CA LYS A 13 34.91 0.94 -11.16
C LYS A 13 33.54 1.50 -11.57
N GLU A 14 33.31 1.71 -12.86
CA GLU A 14 32.02 2.16 -13.39
C GLU A 14 30.89 1.18 -13.08
N VAL A 15 31.12 -0.12 -13.29
CA VAL A 15 30.15 -1.17 -12.94
C VAL A 15 29.84 -1.16 -11.45
N PHE A 16 30.88 -1.07 -10.60
CA PHE A 16 30.71 -1.00 -9.16
C PHE A 16 29.89 0.23 -8.72
N ASP A 17 30.21 1.41 -9.26
CA ASP A 17 29.52 2.66 -8.93
C ASP A 17 28.04 2.60 -9.35
N ARG A 18 27.75 2.06 -10.54
CA ARG A 18 26.37 1.86 -11.02
C ARG A 18 25.59 0.91 -10.10
N ASP A 19 26.18 -0.22 -9.75
CA ASP A 19 25.52 -1.24 -8.94
C ASP A 19 25.28 -0.73 -7.49
N LYS A 20 26.22 0.04 -6.94
CA LYS A 20 26.07 0.76 -5.67
C LYS A 20 24.88 1.73 -5.72
N VAL A 21 24.81 2.58 -6.75
CA VAL A 21 23.71 3.55 -6.91
C VAL A 21 22.37 2.83 -7.02
N CYS A 22 22.30 1.76 -7.81
CA CYS A 22 21.07 0.95 -7.94
C CYS A 22 20.63 0.36 -6.59
N TYR A 23 21.56 -0.18 -5.82
CA TYR A 23 21.28 -0.70 -4.48
C TYR A 23 20.77 0.39 -3.54
N GLU A 24 21.44 1.54 -3.48
CA GLU A 24 21.00 2.68 -2.65
C GLU A 24 19.59 3.17 -3.03
N GLN A 25 19.31 3.29 -4.34
CA GLN A 25 17.99 3.69 -4.85
C GLN A 25 16.90 2.68 -4.44
N ASN A 26 17.17 1.38 -4.51
CA ASN A 26 16.23 0.35 -4.08
C ASN A 26 15.86 0.47 -2.59
N PHE A 27 16.82 0.80 -1.72
CA PHE A 27 16.54 1.07 -0.30
C PHE A 27 15.73 2.35 -0.09
N GLN A 28 16.03 3.41 -0.84
CA GLN A 28 15.27 4.66 -0.77
C GLN A 28 13.81 4.44 -1.18
N GLN A 29 13.59 3.71 -2.28
CA GLN A 29 12.25 3.34 -2.74
C GLN A 29 11.52 2.45 -1.74
N PHE A 30 12.20 1.47 -1.13
CA PHE A 30 11.62 0.63 -0.09
C PHE A 30 11.15 1.45 1.12
N ARG A 31 11.94 2.42 1.59
CA ARG A 31 11.56 3.31 2.69
C ARG A 31 10.37 4.19 2.33
N ALA A 32 10.35 4.77 1.13
CA ALA A 32 9.24 5.58 0.64
C ALA A 32 7.94 4.77 0.57
N MET A 33 8.02 3.51 0.12
CA MET A 33 6.86 2.64 0.02
C MET A 33 6.32 2.21 1.39
N ASN A 34 7.20 2.04 2.38
CA ASN A 34 6.77 1.82 3.76
C ASN A 34 6.04 3.05 4.32
N GLN A 35 6.46 4.28 3.98
CA GLN A 35 5.72 5.49 4.38
C GLN A 35 4.32 5.53 3.76
N ILE A 36 4.20 5.20 2.47
CA ILE A 36 2.91 5.12 1.76
C ILE A 36 1.98 4.10 2.44
N MET A 37 2.51 2.95 2.86
CA MET A 37 1.72 1.92 3.56
C MET A 37 1.05 2.45 4.84
N TRP A 38 1.68 3.38 5.55
CA TRP A 38 1.11 4.04 6.74
C TRP A 38 0.19 5.22 6.40
N GLN A 39 0.32 5.82 5.22
CA GLN A 39 -0.54 6.93 4.77
C GLN A 39 -1.89 6.46 4.23
N VAL A 40 -1.94 5.32 3.53
CA VAL A 40 -3.19 4.80 2.93
C VAL A 40 -4.32 4.63 3.94
N PRO A 41 -4.10 4.07 5.14
CA PRO A 41 -5.15 3.97 6.18
C PRO A 41 -5.70 5.33 6.62
N LEU A 42 -4.84 6.34 6.72
CA LEU A 42 -5.24 7.68 7.14
C LEU A 42 -6.09 8.37 6.07
N LEU A 43 -5.72 8.19 4.79
CA LEU A 43 -6.53 8.64 3.65
C LEU A 43 -7.89 7.94 3.64
N ALA A 44 -7.92 6.64 3.91
CA ALA A 44 -9.15 5.87 3.93
C ALA A 44 -10.12 6.39 5.01
N ILE A 45 -9.66 6.54 6.26
CA ILE A 45 -10.50 7.05 7.36
C ILE A 45 -11.05 8.45 7.02
N THR A 46 -10.22 9.32 6.44
CA THR A 46 -10.63 10.68 6.05
C THR A 46 -11.71 10.67 4.98
N ILE A 47 -11.52 9.85 3.93
CA ILE A 47 -12.45 9.78 2.79
C ILE A 47 -13.75 9.10 3.21
N THR A 48 -13.68 7.92 3.83
CA THR A 48 -14.85 7.14 4.24
C THR A 48 -15.65 7.87 5.31
N GLY A 49 -14.98 8.52 6.27
CA GLY A 49 -15.63 9.37 7.27
C GLY A 49 -16.32 10.60 6.64
N GLY A 50 -15.66 11.28 5.70
CA GLY A 50 -16.23 12.42 4.99
C GLY A 50 -17.46 12.05 4.15
N LEU A 51 -17.42 10.91 3.46
CA LEU A 51 -18.55 10.39 2.68
C LEU A 51 -19.73 10.00 3.57
N TRP A 52 -19.48 9.35 4.70
CA TRP A 52 -20.53 9.04 5.67
C TRP A 52 -21.16 10.29 6.25
N TYR A 53 -20.36 11.29 6.63
CA TYR A 53 -20.87 12.57 7.11
C TYR A 53 -21.74 13.26 6.03
N ALA A 54 -21.27 13.29 4.78
CA ALA A 54 -22.04 13.84 3.68
C ALA A 54 -23.37 13.08 3.46
N ALA A 55 -23.36 11.75 3.51
CA ALA A 55 -24.56 10.93 3.35
C ALA A 55 -25.62 11.18 4.44
N LEU A 56 -25.18 11.42 5.68
CA LEU A 56 -26.07 11.69 6.81
C LEU A 56 -26.68 13.10 6.77
N ASN A 57 -25.94 14.10 6.30
CA ASN A 57 -26.41 15.50 6.29
C ASN A 57 -27.32 15.86 5.10
N VAL A 58 -27.40 15.02 4.06
CA VAL A 58 -28.33 15.24 2.94
C VAL A 58 -29.75 14.94 3.41
N THR A 59 -30.58 15.97 3.61
CA THR A 59 -31.95 15.84 4.15
C THR A 59 -33.04 15.67 3.10
N SER A 60 -32.87 16.14 1.86
CA SER A 60 -34.01 16.36 0.94
C SER A 60 -33.91 15.78 -0.47
N VAL A 61 -32.90 14.96 -0.79
CA VAL A 61 -32.85 14.22 -2.08
C VAL A 61 -32.44 12.78 -1.83
N LEU A 62 -33.44 11.90 -1.72
CA LEU A 62 -33.27 10.46 -1.50
C LEU A 62 -32.38 9.80 -2.56
N ASP A 63 -32.32 10.40 -3.76
CA ASP A 63 -31.49 9.95 -4.87
C ASP A 63 -30.00 10.22 -4.69
N PHE A 64 -29.59 11.24 -3.92
CA PHE A 64 -28.18 11.57 -3.72
C PHE A 64 -27.49 10.71 -2.65
N LYS A 65 -28.23 10.09 -1.73
CA LYS A 65 -27.64 9.21 -0.71
C LYS A 65 -27.08 7.92 -1.31
N ARG A 66 -27.79 7.34 -2.29
CA ARG A 66 -27.39 6.09 -2.99
C ARG A 66 -26.01 6.16 -3.66
N PRO A 67 -25.71 7.17 -4.51
CA PRO A 67 -24.40 7.27 -5.14
C PRO A 67 -23.28 7.57 -4.14
N ILE A 68 -23.56 8.25 -3.02
CA ILE A 68 -22.54 8.50 -1.98
C ILE A 68 -22.12 7.19 -1.29
N PHE A 69 -23.08 6.33 -0.91
CA PHE A 69 -22.75 5.02 -0.32
C PHE A 69 -22.10 4.07 -1.33
N LEU A 70 -22.53 4.11 -2.60
CA LEU A 70 -21.88 3.34 -3.67
C LEU A 70 -20.45 3.83 -3.91
N LEU A 71 -20.23 5.13 -3.92
CA LEU A 71 -18.90 5.73 -4.04
C LEU A 71 -18.01 5.32 -2.85
N ALA A 72 -18.53 5.36 -1.63
CA ALA A 72 -17.81 4.89 -0.44
C ALA A 72 -17.40 3.43 -0.55
N PHE A 73 -18.31 2.55 -0.96
CA PHE A 73 -18.00 1.12 -1.19
C PHE A 73 -16.92 0.92 -2.26
N VAL A 74 -17.03 1.59 -3.40
CA VAL A 74 -16.05 1.50 -4.49
C VAL A 74 -14.68 2.02 -4.03
N LEU A 75 -14.65 3.10 -3.26
CA LEU A 75 -13.41 3.67 -2.72
C LEU A 75 -12.74 2.72 -1.71
N ASP A 76 -13.51 2.16 -0.77
CA ASP A 76 -12.98 1.18 0.19
C ASP A 76 -12.40 -0.05 -0.54
N ALA A 77 -13.10 -0.56 -1.57
CA ALA A 77 -12.61 -1.67 -2.40
C ALA A 77 -11.35 -1.30 -3.20
N ALA A 78 -11.30 -0.11 -3.79
CA ALA A 78 -10.13 0.39 -4.50
C ALA A 78 -8.92 0.54 -3.57
N LEU A 79 -9.13 1.04 -2.34
CA LEU A 79 -8.09 1.17 -1.33
C LEU A 79 -7.55 -0.19 -0.88
N ILE A 80 -8.41 -1.20 -0.73
CA ILE A 80 -7.97 -2.58 -0.49
C ILE A 80 -7.04 -3.06 -1.63
N ALA A 81 -7.44 -2.86 -2.90
CA ALA A 81 -6.62 -3.25 -4.05
C ALA A 81 -5.25 -2.52 -4.06
N VAL A 82 -5.22 -1.24 -3.72
CA VAL A 82 -3.99 -0.45 -3.61
C VAL A 82 -3.08 -0.99 -2.51
N LEU A 83 -3.62 -1.31 -1.32
CA LEU A 83 -2.84 -1.89 -0.22
C LEU A 83 -2.17 -3.20 -0.62
N TRP A 84 -2.91 -4.10 -1.27
CA TRP A 84 -2.37 -5.36 -1.77
C TRP A 84 -1.30 -5.16 -2.83
N ARG A 85 -1.52 -4.22 -3.76
CA ARG A 85 -0.53 -3.88 -4.80
C ARG A 85 0.77 -3.36 -4.18
N VAL A 86 0.68 -2.37 -3.29
CA VAL A 86 1.85 -1.79 -2.63
C VAL A 86 2.65 -2.86 -1.88
N ARG A 87 1.94 -3.75 -1.17
CA ARG A 87 2.59 -4.85 -0.46
C ARG A 87 3.29 -5.85 -1.38
N HIS A 88 2.68 -6.17 -2.51
CA HIS A 88 3.27 -7.05 -3.52
C HIS A 88 4.56 -6.46 -4.09
N VAL A 89 4.53 -5.18 -4.47
CA VAL A 89 5.70 -4.46 -4.98
C VAL A 89 6.83 -4.45 -3.94
N MET A 90 6.50 -4.19 -2.67
CA MET A 90 7.49 -4.24 -1.57
C MET A 90 8.16 -5.61 -1.41
N SER A 91 7.40 -6.70 -1.56
CA SER A 91 7.98 -8.05 -1.59
C SER A 91 8.93 -8.27 -2.77
N ALA A 92 8.61 -7.73 -3.96
CA ALA A 92 9.48 -7.85 -5.13
C ALA A 92 10.82 -7.11 -4.92
N TYR A 93 10.80 -5.91 -4.33
CA TYR A 93 12.03 -5.19 -3.98
C TYR A 93 12.87 -5.94 -2.93
N MET A 94 12.26 -6.54 -1.92
CA MET A 94 12.99 -7.37 -0.95
C MET A 94 13.73 -8.54 -1.63
N VAL A 95 13.10 -9.22 -2.59
CA VAL A 95 13.74 -10.31 -3.33
C VAL A 95 14.94 -9.81 -4.15
N GLN A 96 14.85 -8.62 -4.75
CA GLN A 96 15.98 -8.03 -5.48
C GLN A 96 17.13 -7.63 -4.55
N ILE A 97 16.83 -7.02 -3.41
CA ILE A 97 17.83 -6.64 -2.39
C ILE A 97 18.52 -7.89 -1.82
N GLU A 98 17.76 -8.95 -1.54
CA GLU A 98 18.30 -10.23 -1.07
C GLU A 98 19.26 -10.87 -2.08
N ARG A 99 18.92 -10.83 -3.38
CA ARG A 99 19.78 -11.37 -4.45
C ARG A 99 21.10 -10.62 -4.59
N PHE A 100 21.13 -9.34 -4.26
CA PHE A 100 22.34 -8.52 -4.40
C PHE A 100 23.39 -8.83 -3.32
N ASN A 101 22.97 -9.04 -2.07
CA ASN A 101 23.87 -9.46 -1.00
C ASN A 101 23.19 -10.39 0.02
N PRO A 102 23.24 -11.71 -0.18
CA PRO A 102 22.55 -12.66 0.69
C PRO A 102 23.15 -12.74 2.10
N GLY A 103 24.42 -12.38 2.27
CA GLY A 103 25.14 -12.50 3.55
C GLY A 103 24.78 -11.45 4.60
N SER A 104 24.24 -10.30 4.18
CA SER A 104 23.83 -9.22 5.09
C SER A 104 22.32 -9.01 5.17
N PHE A 105 21.53 -9.85 4.48
CA PHE A 105 20.08 -9.67 4.40
C PHE A 105 19.38 -10.34 5.58
N VAL A 106 18.78 -9.53 6.46
CA VAL A 106 17.98 -10.04 7.59
C VAL A 106 16.60 -10.46 7.09
N LYS A 107 16.40 -11.76 6.88
CA LYS A 107 15.07 -12.33 6.65
C LYS A 107 14.26 -12.25 7.95
N ALA A 108 13.33 -11.30 8.02
CA ALA A 108 12.25 -11.31 9.02
C ALA A 108 11.19 -12.37 8.66
N SER A 109 11.59 -13.64 8.60
CA SER A 109 10.71 -14.79 8.36
C SER A 109 9.96 -15.14 9.65
N GLY A 110 8.92 -14.39 9.97
CA GLY A 110 8.03 -14.71 11.07
C GLY A 110 6.88 -15.64 10.65
N ARG A 111 6.77 -16.81 11.28
CA ARG A 111 5.66 -17.77 11.05
C ARG A 111 4.48 -17.65 12.03
N GLY A 112 4.55 -16.75 13.01
CA GLY A 112 3.50 -16.56 14.04
C GLY A 112 2.41 -15.57 13.63
N LEU A 113 1.20 -15.70 14.18
CA LEU A 113 0.02 -14.84 13.93
C LEU A 113 0.32 -13.33 13.98
N PHE A 114 1.24 -12.90 14.84
CA PHE A 114 1.64 -11.49 14.99
C PHE A 114 2.87 -11.11 14.15
N ASN A 115 3.79 -12.06 13.94
CA ASN A 115 5.05 -11.87 13.23
C ASN A 115 4.93 -12.08 11.70
N TRP A 116 3.72 -12.21 11.18
CA TRP A 116 3.52 -12.37 9.75
C TRP A 116 3.91 -11.09 8.99
N PRO A 117 4.63 -11.23 7.86
CA PRO A 117 5.04 -10.07 7.06
C PRO A 117 3.86 -9.37 6.35
N TYR A 118 2.63 -9.85 6.56
CA TYR A 118 1.39 -9.31 5.99
C TYR A 118 0.42 -8.77 7.06
N THR A 119 0.73 -8.88 8.37
CA THR A 119 -0.20 -8.54 9.47
C THR A 119 -0.84 -7.15 9.31
N VAL A 120 -0.03 -6.13 9.00
CA VAL A 120 -0.49 -4.74 8.87
C VAL A 120 -1.48 -4.59 7.71
N VAL A 121 -1.19 -5.20 6.56
CA VAL A 121 -2.02 -5.08 5.35
C VAL A 121 -3.33 -5.84 5.53
N THR A 122 -3.28 -7.03 6.16
CA THR A 122 -4.48 -7.80 6.47
C THR A 122 -5.37 -7.06 7.47
N ALA A 123 -4.81 -6.47 8.52
CA ALA A 123 -5.56 -5.69 9.50
C ALA A 123 -6.29 -4.50 8.86
N PHE A 124 -5.59 -3.70 8.05
CA PHE A 124 -6.22 -2.58 7.35
C PHE A 124 -7.23 -3.02 6.29
N SER A 125 -6.95 -4.12 5.57
CA SER A 125 -7.90 -4.66 4.59
C SER A 125 -9.19 -5.14 5.26
N VAL A 126 -9.09 -5.76 6.45
CA VAL A 126 -10.27 -6.18 7.24
C VAL A 126 -11.05 -4.96 7.72
N ALA A 127 -10.39 -3.92 8.20
CA ALA A 127 -11.05 -2.68 8.62
C ALA A 127 -11.80 -2.02 7.46
N LEU A 128 -11.18 -1.93 6.28
CA LEU A 128 -11.84 -1.40 5.07
C LEU A 128 -12.97 -2.30 4.58
N ALA A 129 -12.83 -3.62 4.69
CA ALA A 129 -13.90 -4.55 4.33
C ALA A 129 -15.12 -4.37 5.24
N ILE A 130 -14.92 -4.15 6.54
CA ILE A 130 -16.00 -3.84 7.49
C ILE A 130 -16.67 -2.51 7.10
N ALA A 131 -15.89 -1.48 6.77
CA ALA A 131 -16.41 -0.19 6.32
C ALA A 131 -17.22 -0.31 5.00
N ALA A 132 -16.71 -1.10 4.04
CA ALA A 132 -17.38 -1.39 2.79
C ALA A 132 -18.72 -2.12 3.01
N ILE A 133 -18.75 -3.12 3.90
CA ILE A 133 -19.98 -3.82 4.30
C ILE A 133 -20.96 -2.84 4.95
N GLY A 134 -20.48 -1.95 5.83
CA GLY A 134 -21.31 -0.90 6.43
C GLY A 134 -21.95 0.01 5.37
N SER A 135 -21.18 0.43 4.38
CA SER A 135 -21.66 1.24 3.25
C SER A 135 -22.66 0.48 2.37
N LEU A 136 -22.46 -0.83 2.16
CA LEU A 136 -23.40 -1.69 1.45
C LEU A 136 -24.73 -1.85 2.21
N ILE A 137 -24.67 -2.02 3.53
CA ILE A 137 -25.86 -2.06 4.38
C ILE A 137 -26.59 -0.71 4.33
N GLY A 138 -25.88 0.41 4.36
CA GLY A 138 -26.48 1.75 4.20
C GLY A 138 -27.16 1.95 2.84
N PHE A 139 -26.58 1.39 1.77
CA PHE A 139 -27.19 1.36 0.45
C PHE A 139 -28.48 0.53 0.39
N LEU A 140 -28.48 -0.67 0.99
CA LEU A 140 -29.63 -1.59 0.99
C LEU A 140 -30.76 -1.14 1.94
N ASN A 141 -30.41 -0.63 3.12
CA ASN A 141 -31.36 -0.24 4.17
C ASN A 141 -31.55 1.29 4.25
N ILE A 142 -31.66 1.96 3.10
CA ILE A 142 -31.84 3.42 3.03
C ILE A 142 -33.11 3.91 3.77
N ASN A 143 -34.06 3.01 4.01
CA ASN A 143 -35.30 3.27 4.74
C ASN A 143 -35.07 3.51 6.25
N TRP A 144 -33.95 3.05 6.81
CA TRP A 144 -33.63 3.24 8.24
C TRP A 144 -33.19 4.68 8.55
N LEU A 145 -32.73 5.43 7.54
CA LEU A 145 -32.32 6.84 7.61
C LEU A 145 -33.46 7.83 7.31
N ARG A 146 -34.73 7.36 7.33
CA ARG A 146 -35.96 8.16 7.15
C ARG A 146 -36.65 8.53 8.47
N VAL A 147 -35.96 8.45 9.61
CA VAL A 147 -36.44 8.99 10.89
C VAL A 147 -36.01 10.44 11.03
#